data_AF-A0A1I0FH42-F1
#
_entry.id   AF-A0A1I0FH42-F1
#
_cell.length_a   1.000
_cell.length_b   1.000
_cell.length_c   1.000
_cell.angle_alpha   90.00
_cell.angle_beta   90.00
_cell.angle_gamma   90.00
#
_symmetry.space_group_name_H-M   'P 1'
#
loop_
_entity.id
_entity.type
_entity.pdbx_description
1 polymer ?
#
loop_
_entity_poly.entity_id
_entity_poly.type
_entity_poly.pdbx_seq_one_letter_code
_entity_poly.pdbx_strand_id
1 'polypeptide(L)'
;MTWNTTPPLFMTVALLLGAPLVSCNAQTAESACSEYIRELSAYDRELSTRSDHKKQAAKAAQDAGQFTAAMLGSREKGEAFACGLTRAWVTEVFEGLERQYSEYKYDDGIDGSQAGYRILRGDELHGFFHGHAGRAETVVYHLRHTGTADHVLTIEQLPRGQGYRIYQSYSGGYSLKAWLATSTRGLFEADTGELMVWRGLQAAVNQSLAQLSGGQASLDNLDAVPENKQFARPYYEYVRDYDEAAVLANFERAWERYGQGRILTGPEFFEDYLVKTARLETYLRQQDHSSTPLPQEIWDTWIDLYASPSPLHFPGLPHNFITDLLLAGRDYRLEVLEAVLPADESTVNAACAANAHILRASIEGP
;
A
#
# COMPACT_ATOMS: atom_id res chain seq x y z
N MET A 1 -1.31 32.01 78.73
CA MET A 1 -0.14 32.10 77.82
C MET A 1 -0.58 31.49 76.50
N THR A 2 -0.80 32.17 75.38
CA THR A 2 -0.73 33.57 74.94
C THR A 2 -1.99 33.82 74.09
N TRP A 3 -2.51 35.03 74.15
CA TRP A 3 -3.77 35.49 73.55
C TRP A 3 -3.64 35.80 72.05
N ASN A 4 -4.75 35.76 71.31
CA ASN A 4 -5.35 36.86 70.50
C ASN A 4 -6.11 36.30 69.27
N THR A 5 -7.44 36.41 69.16
CA THR A 5 -8.36 37.54 68.83
C THR A 5 -8.95 37.36 67.43
N THR A 6 -10.21 36.89 67.40
CA THR A 6 -11.42 37.51 66.79
C THR A 6 -11.42 38.08 65.35
N PRO A 7 -12.62 38.23 64.71
CA PRO A 7 -12.96 37.75 63.35
C PRO A 7 -13.22 39.00 62.45
N PRO A 8 -14.24 39.21 61.58
CA PRO A 8 -15.30 38.38 60.96
C PRO A 8 -15.49 38.61 59.42
N LEU A 9 -16.53 38.02 58.80
CA LEU A 9 -17.53 38.66 57.88
C LEU A 9 -18.08 37.73 56.75
N PHE A 10 -19.42 37.57 56.75
CA PHE A 10 -20.40 37.73 55.66
C PHE A 10 -20.44 36.89 54.35
N MET A 11 -21.71 36.73 53.91
CA MET A 11 -22.27 36.56 52.55
C MET A 11 -22.18 35.19 51.87
N THR A 12 -23.27 34.48 51.56
CA THR A 12 -24.41 34.73 50.62
C THR A 12 -24.06 34.50 49.14
N VAL A 13 -24.57 33.37 48.60
CA VAL A 13 -25.13 33.10 47.25
C VAL A 13 -24.40 33.62 46.00
N ALA A 14 -24.02 32.70 45.09
CA ALA A 14 -24.41 32.74 43.67
C ALA A 14 -23.95 31.48 42.89
N LEU A 15 -24.91 30.87 42.18
CA LEU A 15 -24.69 30.00 41.02
C LEU A 15 -23.84 30.73 39.97
N LEU A 16 -22.87 30.04 39.38
CA LEU A 16 -22.28 30.42 38.10
C LEU A 16 -22.26 29.22 37.15
N LEU A 17 -23.18 29.28 36.20
CA LEU A 17 -23.13 28.63 34.90
C LEU A 17 -21.81 28.99 34.21
N GLY A 18 -21.06 27.99 33.75
CA GLY A 18 -19.80 28.18 33.05
C GLY A 18 -19.66 27.24 31.86
N ALA A 19 -20.16 27.71 30.72
CA ALA A 19 -19.82 27.41 29.32
C ALA A 19 -19.77 25.94 28.83
N PRO A 20 -20.42 25.61 27.69
CA PRO A 20 -20.02 24.43 26.94
C PRO A 20 -18.57 24.63 26.51
N LEU A 21 -17.72 23.63 26.79
CA LEU A 21 -16.44 23.48 26.14
C LEU A 21 -16.71 23.57 24.64
N VAL A 22 -16.28 24.68 24.04
CA VAL A 22 -16.08 24.78 22.60
C VAL A 22 -15.11 23.65 22.29
N SER A 23 -15.66 22.55 21.76
CA SER A 23 -14.87 21.57 21.04
C SER A 23 -14.12 22.38 20.00
N CYS A 24 -12.82 22.61 20.24
CA CYS A 24 -11.90 22.83 19.15
C CYS A 24 -12.03 21.58 18.30
N ASN A 25 -12.94 21.63 17.31
CA ASN A 25 -12.79 20.87 16.09
C ASN A 25 -11.46 21.34 15.52
N ALA A 26 -10.38 20.72 15.97
CA ALA A 26 -9.20 20.57 15.15
C ALA A 26 -9.69 19.77 13.94
N GLN A 27 -10.22 20.48 12.95
CA GLN A 27 -10.13 20.03 11.57
C GLN A 27 -8.64 19.79 11.38
N THR A 28 -8.25 18.52 11.46
CA THR A 28 -6.95 18.04 11.01
C THR A 28 -6.84 18.53 9.57
N ALA A 29 -6.05 19.59 9.36
CA ALA A 29 -5.82 20.12 8.03
C ALA A 29 -5.28 18.98 7.18
N GLU A 30 -5.99 18.63 6.11
CA GLU A 30 -5.54 17.62 5.16
C GLU A 30 -4.18 18.10 4.60
N SER A 31 -3.18 17.21 4.53
CA SER A 31 -1.88 17.61 3.99
C SER A 31 -2.05 17.91 2.49
N ALA A 32 -1.48 19.01 2.00
CA ALA A 32 -1.62 19.38 0.58
C ALA A 32 -1.13 18.25 -0.34
N CYS A 33 -0.12 17.48 0.09
CA CYS A 33 0.36 16.28 -0.61
C CYS A 33 -0.75 15.24 -0.84
N SER A 34 -1.55 14.95 0.19
CA SER A 34 -2.63 13.95 0.10
C SER A 34 -3.76 14.39 -0.83
N GLU A 35 -4.05 15.69 -0.88
CA GLU A 35 -5.00 16.26 -1.85
C GLU A 35 -4.49 16.10 -3.29
N TYR A 36 -3.22 16.42 -3.56
CA TYR A 36 -2.63 16.22 -4.88
C TYR A 36 -2.61 14.75 -5.30
N ILE A 37 -2.33 13.82 -4.37
CA ILE A 37 -2.39 12.38 -4.65
C ILE A 37 -3.83 11.95 -4.97
N ARG A 38 -4.82 12.45 -4.21
CA ARG A 38 -6.24 12.18 -4.48
C ARG A 38 -6.64 12.67 -5.87
N GLU A 39 -6.23 13.88 -6.26
CA GLU A 39 -6.48 14.41 -7.60
C GLU A 39 -5.79 13.58 -8.70
N LEU A 40 -4.50 13.30 -8.54
CA LEU A 40 -3.72 12.54 -9.52
C LEU A 40 -4.13 11.07 -9.61
N SER A 41 -4.78 10.51 -8.59
CA SER A 41 -5.28 9.13 -8.61
C SER A 41 -6.28 8.89 -9.75
N ALA A 42 -6.97 9.93 -10.24
CA ALA A 42 -7.82 9.84 -11.42
C ALA A 42 -7.07 9.41 -12.69
N TYR A 43 -5.73 9.54 -12.69
CA TYR A 43 -4.82 9.21 -13.78
C TYR A 43 -3.85 8.05 -13.43
N ASP A 44 -4.20 7.19 -12.46
CA ASP A 44 -3.32 6.11 -11.98
C ASP A 44 -2.89 5.15 -13.11
N ARG A 45 -3.76 4.93 -14.12
CA ARG A 45 -3.43 4.14 -15.31
C ARG A 45 -2.45 4.88 -16.22
N GLU A 46 -2.71 6.15 -16.52
CA GLU A 46 -1.91 6.98 -17.41
C GLU A 46 -0.49 7.17 -16.84
N LEU A 47 -0.38 7.34 -15.53
CA LEU A 47 0.88 7.46 -14.80
C LEU A 47 1.66 6.15 -14.70
N SER A 48 1.14 5.02 -15.20
CA SER A 48 1.78 3.74 -14.93
C SER A 48 3.06 3.49 -15.70
N THR A 49 3.26 4.16 -16.85
CA THR A 49 4.55 4.17 -17.57
C THR A 49 5.65 4.88 -16.78
N ARG A 50 5.30 5.64 -15.72
CA ARG A 50 6.24 6.45 -14.93
C ARG A 50 7.31 5.59 -14.29
N SER A 51 6.93 4.42 -13.76
CA SER A 51 7.88 3.46 -13.17
C SER A 51 8.94 3.02 -14.19
N ASP A 52 8.53 2.63 -15.38
CA ASP A 52 9.44 2.12 -16.41
C ASP A 52 10.33 3.22 -16.98
N HIS A 53 9.78 4.41 -17.22
CA HIS A 53 10.55 5.58 -17.60
C HIS A 53 11.62 5.92 -16.55
N LYS A 54 11.28 5.90 -15.25
CA LYS A 54 12.26 6.10 -14.18
C LYS A 54 13.37 5.06 -14.20
N LYS A 55 13.03 3.77 -14.31
CA LYS A 55 14.02 2.68 -14.42
C LYS A 55 14.97 2.90 -15.60
N GLN A 56 14.43 3.25 -16.78
CA GLN A 56 15.23 3.48 -17.98
C GLN A 56 16.12 4.72 -17.83
N ALA A 57 15.54 5.85 -17.39
CA ALA A 57 16.25 7.10 -17.19
C ALA A 57 17.37 6.97 -16.15
N ALA A 58 17.11 6.31 -15.01
CA ALA A 58 18.11 6.14 -13.96
C ALA A 58 19.29 5.28 -14.46
N LYS A 59 19.01 4.19 -15.17
CA LYS A 59 20.06 3.34 -15.76
C LYS A 59 20.94 4.11 -16.74
N ALA A 60 20.35 4.95 -17.60
CA ALA A 60 21.08 5.76 -18.57
C ALA A 60 21.84 6.95 -17.96
N ALA A 61 21.31 7.55 -16.90
CA ALA A 61 21.88 8.74 -16.27
C ALA A 61 23.13 8.42 -15.43
N GLN A 62 24.12 9.32 -15.49
CA GLN A 62 25.33 9.25 -14.66
C GLN A 62 25.12 9.80 -13.25
N ASP A 63 24.14 10.70 -13.08
CA ASP A 63 23.82 11.38 -11.83
C ASP A 63 22.31 11.72 -11.76
N ALA A 64 21.88 12.20 -10.59
CA ALA A 64 20.49 12.55 -10.33
C ALA A 64 19.99 13.75 -11.17
N GLY A 65 20.87 14.64 -11.60
CA GLY A 65 20.53 15.78 -12.45
C GLY A 65 20.16 15.34 -13.86
N GLN A 66 20.94 14.45 -14.47
CA GLN A 66 20.64 13.85 -15.77
C GLN A 66 19.36 13.03 -15.72
N PHE A 67 19.14 12.28 -14.64
CA PHE A 67 17.89 11.55 -14.40
C PHE A 67 16.68 12.49 -14.37
N THR A 68 16.76 13.54 -13.56
CA THR A 68 15.68 14.52 -13.42
C THR A 68 15.38 15.20 -14.75
N ALA A 69 16.41 15.64 -15.48
CA ALA A 69 16.25 16.25 -16.79
C ALA A 69 15.55 15.32 -17.80
N ALA A 70 15.87 14.02 -17.80
CA ALA A 70 15.20 13.04 -18.65
C ALA A 70 13.73 12.86 -18.26
N MET A 71 13.43 12.77 -16.96
CA MET A 71 12.07 12.59 -16.45
C MET A 71 11.18 13.83 -16.56
N LEU A 72 11.75 15.03 -16.65
CA LEU A 72 11.01 16.26 -16.98
C LEU A 72 10.56 16.29 -18.45
N GLY A 73 11.26 15.57 -19.33
CA GLY A 73 10.91 15.44 -20.74
C GLY A 73 10.05 14.21 -21.07
N SER A 74 9.76 13.35 -20.10
CA SER A 74 8.99 12.12 -20.33
C SER A 74 7.51 12.40 -20.44
N ARG A 75 6.82 11.64 -21.28
CA ARG A 75 5.37 11.69 -21.45
C ARG A 75 4.74 10.38 -21.03
N GLU A 76 3.82 10.46 -20.09
CA GLU A 76 3.11 9.31 -19.54
C GLU A 76 1.83 9.02 -20.32
N LYS A 77 1.57 7.73 -20.56
CA LYS A 77 0.44 7.24 -21.36
C LYS A 77 0.20 5.75 -21.12
N GLY A 78 0.34 5.33 -19.87
CA GLY A 78 0.03 3.98 -19.44
C GLY A 78 -1.47 3.67 -19.53
N GLU A 79 -1.79 2.38 -19.38
CA GLU A 79 -3.17 1.88 -19.50
C GLU A 79 -3.58 0.97 -18.35
N ALA A 80 -2.70 0.73 -17.38
CA ALA A 80 -2.88 -0.27 -16.33
C ALA A 80 -2.39 0.27 -14.99
N PHE A 81 -3.08 -0.05 -13.89
CA PHE A 81 -2.58 0.18 -12.54
C PHE A 81 -2.02 -1.11 -11.94
N ALA A 82 -1.04 -0.97 -11.06
CA ALA A 82 -0.47 -2.03 -10.25
C ALA A 82 0.30 -1.43 -9.07
N CYS A 83 0.42 -2.18 -7.99
CA CYS A 83 0.98 -1.70 -6.71
C CYS A 83 2.33 -0.96 -6.86
N GLY A 84 3.28 -1.55 -7.61
CA GLY A 84 4.57 -0.92 -7.90
C GLY A 84 4.50 0.29 -8.84
N LEU A 85 3.56 0.32 -9.79
CA LEU A 85 3.37 1.44 -10.71
C LEU A 85 2.76 2.65 -10.00
N THR A 86 1.77 2.39 -9.14
CA THR A 86 1.14 3.40 -8.30
C THR A 86 2.14 3.98 -7.29
N ARG A 87 2.88 3.14 -6.55
CA ARG A 87 3.89 3.62 -5.60
C ARG A 87 4.88 4.57 -6.28
N ALA A 88 5.30 4.25 -7.49
CA ALA A 88 6.29 5.02 -8.23
C ALA A 88 5.93 6.51 -8.35
N TRP A 89 4.68 6.83 -8.71
CA TRP A 89 4.27 8.23 -8.87
C TRP A 89 3.82 8.85 -7.54
N VAL A 90 3.22 8.08 -6.62
CA VAL A 90 2.80 8.58 -5.30
C VAL A 90 4.00 9.10 -4.52
N THR A 91 5.08 8.33 -4.47
CA THR A 91 6.32 8.70 -3.78
C THR A 91 7.03 9.90 -4.43
N GLU A 92 6.84 10.11 -5.75
CA GLU A 92 7.36 11.29 -6.44
C GLU A 92 6.68 12.58 -5.99
N VAL A 93 5.38 12.54 -5.65
CA VAL A 93 4.68 13.70 -5.08
C VAL A 93 5.40 14.15 -3.80
N PHE A 94 5.76 13.21 -2.92
CA PHE A 94 6.41 13.53 -1.66
C PHE A 94 7.89 13.92 -1.81
N GLU A 95 8.65 13.16 -2.60
CA GLU A 95 10.12 13.20 -2.58
C GLU A 95 10.73 13.99 -3.73
N GLY A 96 9.98 14.17 -4.82
CA GLY A 96 10.47 14.66 -6.09
C GLY A 96 11.37 13.66 -6.80
N LEU A 97 11.72 13.97 -8.04
CA LEU A 97 12.51 13.08 -8.91
C LEU A 97 13.94 12.85 -8.37
N GLU A 98 14.64 13.91 -7.96
CA GLU A 98 16.06 13.83 -7.62
C GLU A 98 16.35 12.77 -6.54
N ARG A 99 15.52 12.70 -5.49
CA ARG A 99 15.66 11.73 -4.39
C ARG A 99 15.43 10.28 -4.82
N GLN A 100 14.63 10.05 -5.85
CA GLN A 100 14.31 8.71 -6.33
C GLN A 100 15.39 8.13 -7.26
N TYR A 101 16.37 8.94 -7.68
CA TYR A 101 17.42 8.47 -8.59
C TYR A 101 18.13 7.21 -8.06
N SER A 102 18.60 7.24 -6.81
CA SER A 102 19.34 6.12 -6.23
C SER A 102 18.50 4.85 -6.17
N GLU A 103 17.22 4.97 -5.82
CA GLU A 103 16.32 3.83 -5.80
C GLU A 103 16.24 3.17 -7.17
N TYR A 104 15.86 3.93 -8.20
CA TYR A 104 15.68 3.39 -9.55
C TYR A 104 16.99 3.02 -10.26
N LYS A 105 18.14 3.55 -9.80
CA LYS A 105 19.46 3.19 -10.32
C LYS A 105 19.91 1.83 -9.81
N TYR A 106 19.65 1.53 -8.54
CA TYR A 106 20.28 0.42 -7.84
C TYR A 106 19.32 -0.70 -7.45
N ASP A 107 18.00 -0.49 -7.51
CA ASP A 107 17.01 -1.54 -7.29
C ASP A 107 16.89 -2.44 -8.54
N ASP A 108 17.24 -3.72 -8.38
CA ASP A 108 17.13 -4.74 -9.41
C ASP A 108 15.77 -5.47 -9.38
N GLY A 109 14.92 -5.14 -8.40
CA GLY A 109 13.62 -5.77 -8.18
C GLY A 109 13.69 -7.15 -7.52
N ILE A 110 14.85 -7.53 -6.99
CA ILE A 110 15.07 -8.77 -6.22
C ILE A 110 15.60 -8.41 -4.83
N ASP A 111 16.63 -7.57 -4.76
CA ASP A 111 17.27 -7.14 -3.52
C ASP A 111 17.44 -5.61 -3.52
N GLY A 112 16.68 -4.93 -2.67
CA GLY A 112 16.67 -3.47 -2.60
C GLY A 112 17.80 -2.89 -1.77
N SER A 113 18.68 -3.71 -1.19
CA SER A 113 19.71 -3.22 -0.26
C SER A 113 20.62 -2.17 -0.88
N GLN A 114 20.95 -2.30 -2.17
CA GLN A 114 21.76 -1.32 -2.90
C GLN A 114 21.01 0.01 -3.15
N ALA A 115 19.68 -0.05 -3.19
CA ALA A 115 18.80 1.13 -3.24
C ALA A 115 18.53 1.73 -1.84
N GLY A 116 19.05 1.12 -0.77
CA GLY A 116 18.90 1.60 0.61
C GLY A 116 17.73 0.98 1.38
N TYR A 117 17.05 -0.02 0.81
CA TYR A 117 16.01 -0.76 1.54
C TYR A 117 16.61 -1.54 2.71
N ARG A 118 15.89 -1.57 3.82
CA ARG A 118 16.17 -2.42 4.99
C ARG A 118 15.21 -3.60 4.97
N ILE A 119 15.72 -4.80 5.18
CA ILE A 119 14.89 -5.97 5.43
C ILE A 119 14.47 -5.92 6.90
N LEU A 120 13.16 -5.94 7.17
CA LEU A 120 12.60 -5.94 8.52
C LEU A 120 11.90 -7.26 8.81
N ARG A 121 12.07 -7.75 10.03
CA ARG A 121 11.29 -8.86 10.58
C ARG A 121 10.06 -8.36 11.32
N GLY A 122 9.07 -9.22 11.48
CA GLY A 122 7.79 -8.88 12.09
C GLY A 122 7.92 -8.38 13.52
N ASP A 123 8.86 -8.93 14.29
CA ASP A 123 9.20 -8.47 15.64
C ASP A 123 9.97 -7.14 15.68
N GLU A 124 10.54 -6.71 14.55
CA GLU A 124 11.27 -5.44 14.42
C GLU A 124 10.35 -4.29 13.96
N LEU A 125 9.22 -4.59 13.30
CA LEU A 125 8.34 -3.58 12.70
C LEU A 125 7.85 -2.54 13.71
N HIS A 126 7.37 -2.97 14.87
CA HIS A 126 6.84 -2.04 15.87
C HIS A 126 7.93 -1.07 16.34
N GLY A 127 9.15 -1.58 16.60
CA GLY A 127 10.29 -0.76 17.01
C GLY A 127 10.76 0.19 15.91
N PHE A 128 10.77 -0.27 14.66
CA PHE A 128 11.13 0.52 13.49
C PHE A 128 10.20 1.74 13.32
N PHE A 129 8.88 1.51 13.28
CA PHE A 129 7.91 2.61 13.12
C PHE A 129 7.83 3.51 14.35
N HIS A 130 8.07 3.00 15.56
CA HIS A 130 8.23 3.85 16.74
C HIS A 130 9.42 4.78 16.67
N GLY A 131 10.44 4.47 15.86
CA GLY A 131 11.62 5.31 15.69
C GLY A 131 11.28 6.76 15.32
N HIS A 132 10.24 6.96 14.51
CA HIS A 132 9.78 8.28 14.07
C HIS A 132 8.44 8.71 14.67
N ALA A 133 7.75 7.86 15.43
CA ALA A 133 6.44 8.17 15.99
C ALA A 133 6.48 9.45 16.84
N GLY A 134 5.53 10.35 16.63
CA GLY A 134 5.41 11.61 17.37
C GLY A 134 6.42 12.71 17.00
N ARG A 135 7.36 12.44 16.09
CA ARG A 135 8.35 13.44 15.66
C ARG A 135 7.73 14.53 14.79
N ALA A 136 8.42 15.66 14.65
CA ALA A 136 7.90 16.83 13.92
C ALA A 136 7.90 16.65 12.40
N GLU A 137 8.69 15.71 11.88
CA GLU A 137 8.83 15.43 10.46
C GLU A 137 7.70 14.53 9.92
N THR A 138 7.34 14.74 8.66
CA THR A 138 6.64 13.74 7.85
C THR A 138 7.65 12.67 7.40
N VAL A 139 7.27 11.40 7.50
CA VAL A 139 8.08 10.28 7.00
C VAL A 139 7.28 9.47 6.00
N VAL A 140 7.87 9.22 4.84
CA VAL A 140 7.28 8.39 3.79
C VAL A 140 8.00 7.06 3.76
N TYR A 141 7.26 5.97 3.93
CA TYR A 141 7.78 4.62 3.89
C TYR A 141 7.36 3.92 2.61
N HIS A 142 8.33 3.35 1.91
CA HIS A 142 8.09 2.44 0.80
C HIS A 142 8.15 1.04 1.38
N LEU A 143 6.99 0.43 1.58
CA LEU A 143 6.89 -0.93 2.11
C LEU A 143 6.69 -1.89 0.93
N ARG A 144 7.49 -2.95 0.87
CA ARG A 144 7.32 -3.99 -0.16
C ARG A 144 7.52 -5.40 0.39
N HIS A 145 6.58 -6.27 0.04
CA HIS A 145 6.72 -7.72 0.10
C HIS A 145 7.39 -8.14 -1.21
N THR A 146 8.55 -8.79 -1.11
CA THR A 146 9.31 -9.29 -2.25
C THR A 146 9.63 -10.77 -2.07
N GLY A 147 10.10 -11.40 -3.15
CA GLY A 147 10.38 -12.83 -3.18
C GLY A 147 9.13 -13.63 -3.55
N THR A 148 8.71 -14.52 -2.66
CA THR A 148 7.56 -15.41 -2.86
C THR A 148 6.20 -14.73 -2.66
N ALA A 149 6.19 -13.46 -2.22
CA ALA A 149 5.06 -12.56 -2.25
C ALA A 149 5.39 -11.30 -3.05
N ASP A 150 4.37 -10.66 -3.65
CA ASP A 150 4.51 -9.42 -4.41
C ASP A 150 3.40 -8.44 -4.02
N HIS A 151 3.76 -7.44 -3.22
CA HIS A 151 2.88 -6.31 -2.94
C HIS A 151 3.70 -5.11 -2.46
N VAL A 152 3.40 -3.93 -2.97
CA VAL A 152 4.17 -2.71 -2.72
C VAL A 152 3.23 -1.55 -2.43
N LEU A 153 3.49 -0.78 -1.38
CA LEU A 153 2.63 0.35 -0.98
C LEU A 153 3.43 1.50 -0.34
N THR A 154 2.75 2.63 -0.17
CA THR A 154 3.30 3.80 0.52
C THR A 154 2.58 4.02 1.83
N ILE A 155 3.32 4.24 2.92
CA ILE A 155 2.78 4.68 4.20
C ILE A 155 3.32 6.09 4.47
N GLU A 156 2.42 7.05 4.63
CA GLU A 156 2.73 8.41 5.09
C GLU A 156 2.52 8.46 6.60
N GLN A 157 3.58 8.69 7.37
CA GLN A 157 3.47 9.12 8.74
C GLN A 157 3.33 10.63 8.79
N LEU A 158 2.22 11.11 9.33
CA LEU A 158 1.95 12.54 9.50
C LEU A 158 2.77 13.13 10.66
N PRO A 159 3.15 14.42 10.57
CA PRO A 159 4.01 15.05 11.56
C PRO A 159 3.31 15.15 12.92
N ARG A 160 4.12 15.26 13.97
CA ARG A 160 3.72 15.45 15.38
C ARG A 160 2.75 14.38 15.88
N GLY A 161 2.87 13.16 15.35
CA GLY A 161 2.05 12.03 15.76
C GLY A 161 0.58 12.13 15.35
N GLN A 162 0.27 12.90 14.31
CA GLN A 162 -1.11 13.04 13.81
C GLN A 162 -1.69 11.73 13.26
N GLY A 163 -0.85 10.74 12.92
CA GLY A 163 -1.27 9.41 12.53
C GLY A 163 -0.55 8.91 11.27
N TYR A 164 -1.18 7.95 10.59
CA TYR A 164 -0.63 7.30 9.40
C TYR A 164 -1.68 7.25 8.28
N ARG A 165 -1.26 7.35 7.03
CA ARG A 165 -2.13 7.15 5.87
C ARG A 165 -1.49 6.15 4.92
N ILE A 166 -2.32 5.33 4.30
CA ILE A 166 -1.89 4.21 3.45
C ILE A 166 -2.36 4.46 2.03
N TYR A 167 -1.40 4.48 1.10
CA TYR A 167 -1.65 4.56 -0.33
C TYR A 167 -1.27 3.24 -0.96
N GLN A 168 -2.27 2.51 -1.46
CA GLN A 168 -2.07 1.23 -2.11
C GLN A 168 -3.02 1.05 -3.29
N SER A 169 -2.56 0.25 -4.24
CA SER A 169 -3.34 -0.35 -5.31
C SER A 169 -2.96 -1.83 -5.36
N TYR A 170 -3.73 -2.65 -6.08
CA TYR A 170 -3.43 -4.07 -6.22
C TYR A 170 -3.45 -4.49 -7.67
N SER A 171 -2.40 -5.20 -8.09
CA SER A 171 -2.20 -5.63 -9.48
C SER A 171 -3.36 -6.49 -9.96
N GLY A 172 -4.13 -5.97 -10.93
CA GLY A 172 -5.32 -6.64 -11.47
C GLY A 172 -6.52 -6.73 -10.51
N GLY A 173 -6.48 -6.04 -9.37
CA GLY A 173 -7.55 -6.00 -8.38
C GLY A 173 -8.21 -4.62 -8.29
N TYR A 174 -7.45 -3.60 -7.89
CA TYR A 174 -7.96 -2.23 -7.74
C TYR A 174 -6.91 -1.14 -7.91
N SER A 175 -7.34 0.05 -8.32
CA SER A 175 -6.49 1.25 -8.47
C SER A 175 -6.39 2.05 -7.17
N LEU A 176 -5.45 3.01 -7.13
CA LEU A 176 -5.40 3.96 -6.02
C LEU A 176 -6.68 4.80 -5.93
N LYS A 177 -7.30 5.12 -7.06
CA LYS A 177 -8.54 5.90 -7.08
C LYS A 177 -9.67 5.17 -6.37
N ALA A 178 -9.82 3.86 -6.61
CA ALA A 178 -10.76 3.04 -5.85
C ALA A 178 -10.42 3.06 -4.36
N TRP A 179 -9.14 2.87 -4.01
CA TRP A 179 -8.68 2.86 -2.62
C TRP A 179 -8.99 4.18 -1.88
N LEU A 180 -8.86 5.33 -2.56
CA LEU A 180 -9.11 6.65 -1.99
C LEU A 180 -10.56 7.14 -2.15
N ALA A 181 -11.40 6.41 -2.89
CA ALA A 181 -12.79 6.79 -3.10
C ALA A 181 -13.56 6.84 -1.78
N THR A 182 -14.60 7.67 -1.72
CA THR A 182 -15.53 7.76 -0.57
C THR A 182 -16.75 6.85 -0.72
N SER A 183 -16.86 6.15 -1.85
CA SER A 183 -17.90 5.17 -2.15
C SER A 183 -17.38 4.13 -3.13
N THR A 184 -17.87 2.90 -3.02
CA THR A 184 -17.59 1.80 -3.95
C THR A 184 -18.49 1.81 -5.20
N ARG A 185 -19.49 2.69 -5.23
CA ARG A 185 -20.44 2.79 -6.35
C ARG A 185 -19.73 3.27 -7.61
N GLY A 186 -19.91 2.55 -8.72
CA GLY A 186 -19.42 2.96 -10.04
C GLY A 186 -17.93 2.65 -10.27
N LEU A 187 -17.32 1.78 -9.47
CA LEU A 187 -15.90 1.47 -9.58
C LEU A 187 -15.58 0.27 -10.48
N PHE A 188 -16.55 -0.60 -10.81
CA PHE A 188 -16.29 -1.81 -11.60
C PHE A 188 -16.02 -1.54 -13.09
N GLU A 189 -15.47 -2.51 -13.81
CA GLU A 189 -15.10 -2.43 -15.24
C GLU A 189 -16.23 -1.97 -16.16
N ALA A 190 -17.48 -2.34 -15.85
CA ALA A 190 -18.65 -1.85 -16.60
C ALA A 190 -18.86 -0.33 -16.47
N ASP A 191 -18.31 0.29 -15.42
CA ASP A 191 -18.44 1.70 -15.11
C ASP A 191 -17.13 2.48 -15.40
N THR A 192 -16.04 2.08 -14.74
CA THR A 192 -14.73 2.77 -14.73
C THR A 192 -13.53 1.81 -14.74
N GLY A 193 -13.68 0.63 -14.14
CA GLY A 193 -12.65 -0.41 -14.01
C GLY A 193 -11.58 -0.14 -12.96
N GLU A 194 -11.89 0.71 -11.98
CA GLU A 194 -11.03 0.99 -10.83
C GLU A 194 -11.03 -0.17 -9.82
N LEU A 195 -12.11 -0.98 -9.82
CA LEU A 195 -12.19 -2.34 -9.28
C LEU A 195 -12.33 -3.31 -10.46
N MET A 196 -11.59 -4.41 -10.40
CA MET A 196 -11.55 -5.38 -11.48
C MET A 196 -11.91 -6.77 -10.97
N VAL A 197 -12.76 -7.46 -11.74
CA VAL A 197 -12.79 -8.92 -11.69
C VAL A 197 -11.48 -9.43 -12.27
N TRP A 198 -10.88 -10.42 -11.64
CA TRP A 198 -9.52 -10.87 -11.95
C TRP A 198 -9.45 -11.74 -13.22
N ARG A 199 -10.03 -11.24 -14.32
CA ARG A 199 -10.10 -11.90 -15.63
C ARG A 199 -8.73 -12.28 -16.16
N GLY A 200 -7.72 -11.44 -15.91
CA GLY A 200 -6.33 -11.75 -16.24
C GLY A 200 -5.81 -12.99 -15.51
N LEU A 201 -6.12 -13.13 -14.20
CA LEU A 201 -5.77 -14.33 -13.44
C LEU A 201 -6.55 -15.54 -13.95
N GLN A 202 -7.86 -15.40 -14.20
CA GLN A 202 -8.67 -16.48 -14.77
C GLN A 202 -8.08 -17.00 -16.09
N ALA A 203 -7.71 -16.10 -17.00
CA ALA A 203 -7.07 -16.45 -18.25
C ALA A 203 -5.71 -17.15 -18.04
N ALA A 204 -4.87 -16.63 -17.14
CA ALA A 204 -3.57 -17.22 -16.82
C ALA A 204 -3.69 -18.62 -16.21
N VAL A 205 -4.59 -18.80 -15.23
CA VAL A 205 -4.86 -20.09 -14.60
C VAL A 205 -5.43 -21.08 -15.62
N ASN A 206 -6.35 -20.65 -16.46
CA ASN A 206 -6.92 -21.50 -17.50
C ASN A 206 -5.86 -21.97 -18.51
N GLN A 207 -4.93 -21.08 -18.89
CA GLN A 207 -3.78 -21.43 -19.71
C GLN A 207 -2.88 -22.46 -19.02
N SER A 208 -2.56 -22.27 -17.73
CA SER A 208 -1.76 -23.23 -16.96
C SER A 208 -2.44 -24.59 -16.83
N LEU A 209 -3.76 -24.63 -16.59
CA LEU A 209 -4.53 -25.87 -16.54
C LEU A 209 -4.49 -26.63 -17.87
N ALA A 210 -4.67 -25.92 -18.99
CA ALA A 210 -4.56 -26.51 -20.32
C ALA A 210 -3.14 -27.08 -20.55
N GLN A 211 -2.09 -26.36 -20.16
CA GLN A 211 -0.70 -26.87 -20.29
C GLN A 211 -0.46 -28.12 -19.44
N LEU A 212 -0.90 -28.12 -18.19
CA LEU A 212 -0.69 -29.23 -17.25
C LEU A 212 -1.41 -30.52 -17.65
N SER A 213 -2.52 -30.41 -18.37
CA SER A 213 -3.41 -31.52 -18.73
C SER A 213 -3.32 -31.93 -20.21
N GLY A 214 -2.48 -31.27 -21.02
CA GLY A 214 -2.47 -31.46 -22.48
C GLY A 214 -3.76 -30.97 -23.16
N GLY A 215 -4.42 -29.97 -22.58
CA GLY A 215 -5.62 -29.30 -23.10
C GLY A 215 -6.95 -29.85 -22.58
N GLN A 216 -6.94 -30.75 -21.61
CA GLN A 216 -8.17 -31.39 -21.10
C GLN A 216 -8.82 -30.61 -19.94
N ALA A 217 -8.02 -30.06 -19.05
CA ALA A 217 -8.45 -29.27 -17.91
C ALA A 217 -8.57 -27.78 -18.27
N SER A 218 -9.60 -27.16 -17.73
CA SER A 218 -9.86 -25.72 -17.80
C SER A 218 -10.60 -25.31 -16.53
N LEU A 219 -10.77 -24.00 -16.29
CA LEU A 219 -11.64 -23.52 -15.20
C LEU A 219 -13.08 -24.07 -15.33
N ASP A 220 -13.56 -24.28 -16.57
CA ASP A 220 -14.88 -24.88 -16.84
C ASP A 220 -14.90 -26.42 -16.72
N ASN A 221 -13.74 -27.09 -16.71
CA ASN A 221 -13.60 -28.54 -16.67
C ASN A 221 -12.54 -28.99 -15.65
N LEU A 222 -12.80 -28.73 -14.37
CA LEU A 222 -11.88 -29.07 -13.28
C LEU A 222 -11.81 -30.58 -12.97
N ASP A 223 -12.75 -31.38 -13.47
CA ASP A 223 -12.71 -32.84 -13.33
C ASP A 223 -11.58 -33.48 -14.14
N ALA A 224 -11.07 -32.77 -15.16
CA ALA A 224 -9.90 -33.20 -15.94
C ALA A 224 -8.55 -32.77 -15.34
N VAL A 225 -8.54 -32.14 -14.15
CA VAL A 225 -7.29 -31.84 -13.43
C VAL A 225 -6.57 -33.15 -13.10
N PRO A 226 -5.27 -33.29 -13.45
CA PRO A 226 -4.50 -34.50 -13.15
C PRO A 226 -4.56 -34.88 -11.66
N GLU A 227 -4.61 -36.17 -11.35
CA GLU A 227 -4.77 -36.68 -9.98
C GLU A 227 -3.70 -36.12 -9.02
N ASN A 228 -2.45 -36.02 -9.48
CA ASN A 228 -1.34 -35.45 -8.71
C ASN A 228 -1.42 -33.92 -8.48
N LYS A 229 -2.45 -33.25 -9.02
CA LYS A 229 -2.73 -31.81 -8.87
C LYS A 229 -4.11 -31.54 -8.24
N GLN A 230 -4.86 -32.58 -7.87
CA GLN A 230 -6.19 -32.43 -7.28
C GLN A 230 -6.19 -31.65 -5.96
N PHE A 231 -5.07 -31.63 -5.22
CA PHE A 231 -4.92 -30.78 -4.03
C PHE A 231 -5.11 -29.27 -4.33
N ALA A 232 -4.86 -28.83 -5.58
CA ALA A 232 -5.02 -27.44 -5.99
C ALA A 232 -6.41 -27.11 -6.55
N ARG A 233 -7.30 -28.11 -6.65
CA ARG A 233 -8.69 -27.92 -7.13
C ARG A 233 -9.44 -26.81 -6.38
N PRO A 234 -9.39 -26.69 -5.03
CA PRO A 234 -10.07 -25.61 -4.32
C PRO A 234 -9.63 -24.21 -4.77
N TYR A 235 -8.35 -24.03 -5.10
CA TYR A 235 -7.85 -22.76 -5.65
C TYR A 235 -8.41 -22.48 -7.05
N TYR A 236 -8.49 -23.50 -7.91
CA TYR A 236 -9.06 -23.32 -9.24
C TYR A 236 -10.56 -23.03 -9.20
N GLU A 237 -11.30 -23.68 -8.30
CA GLU A 237 -12.71 -23.38 -8.03
C GLU A 237 -12.86 -21.94 -7.55
N TYR A 238 -12.01 -21.52 -6.61
CA TYR A 238 -11.98 -20.14 -6.14
C TYR A 238 -11.76 -19.13 -7.28
N VAL A 239 -10.74 -19.33 -8.13
CA VAL A 239 -10.45 -18.42 -9.25
C VAL A 239 -11.60 -18.36 -10.27
N ARG A 240 -12.24 -19.50 -10.55
CA ARG A 240 -13.43 -19.58 -11.42
C ARG A 240 -14.60 -18.77 -10.86
N ASP A 241 -14.85 -18.92 -9.56
CA ASP A 241 -16.05 -18.40 -8.91
C ASP A 241 -15.85 -17.01 -8.29
N TYR A 242 -14.64 -16.44 -8.32
CA TYR A 242 -14.35 -15.12 -7.76
C TYR A 242 -15.01 -14.00 -8.59
N ASP A 243 -16.19 -13.60 -8.15
CA ASP A 243 -17.08 -12.68 -8.85
C ASP A 243 -17.07 -11.26 -8.25
N GLU A 244 -17.88 -10.37 -8.83
CA GLU A 244 -18.02 -8.98 -8.42
C GLU A 244 -18.39 -8.82 -6.94
N ALA A 245 -19.28 -9.68 -6.42
CA ALA A 245 -19.76 -9.60 -5.05
C ALA A 245 -18.65 -9.99 -4.06
N ALA A 246 -17.89 -11.05 -4.36
CA ALA A 246 -16.75 -11.46 -3.56
C ALA A 246 -15.61 -10.42 -3.60
N VAL A 247 -15.34 -9.84 -4.77
CA VAL A 247 -14.38 -8.73 -4.93
C VAL A 247 -14.78 -7.55 -4.05
N LEU A 248 -16.04 -7.11 -4.14
CA LEU A 248 -16.52 -5.97 -3.38
C LEU A 248 -16.47 -6.22 -1.86
N ALA A 249 -16.90 -7.40 -1.42
CA ALA A 249 -16.89 -7.77 0.01
C ALA A 249 -15.47 -7.86 0.60
N ASN A 250 -14.48 -8.30 -0.18
CA ASN A 250 -13.08 -8.28 0.24
C ASN A 250 -12.53 -6.85 0.23
N PHE A 251 -12.87 -6.07 -0.80
CA PHE A 251 -12.42 -4.69 -0.95
C PHE A 251 -12.92 -3.81 0.19
N GLU A 252 -14.25 -3.79 0.43
CA GLU A 252 -14.89 -2.95 1.45
C GLU A 252 -14.34 -3.23 2.86
N ARG A 253 -14.06 -4.50 3.17
CA ARG A 253 -13.54 -4.91 4.48
C ARG A 253 -12.20 -4.26 4.84
N ALA A 254 -11.28 -4.15 3.89
CA ALA A 254 -10.01 -3.47 4.12
C ALA A 254 -10.13 -1.96 3.89
N TRP A 255 -10.90 -1.55 2.88
CA TRP A 255 -11.11 -0.16 2.48
C TRP A 255 -11.76 0.69 3.58
N GLU A 256 -12.75 0.18 4.32
CA GLU A 256 -13.36 0.89 5.45
C GLU A 256 -12.38 1.13 6.61
N ARG A 257 -11.40 0.22 6.77
CA ARG A 257 -10.42 0.26 7.86
C ARG A 257 -9.24 1.16 7.53
N TYR A 258 -8.74 1.08 6.31
CA TYR A 258 -7.45 1.67 5.92
C TYR A 258 -7.50 2.56 4.66
N GLY A 259 -8.60 2.53 3.91
CA GLY A 259 -8.77 3.27 2.66
C GLY A 259 -9.35 4.67 2.83
N GLN A 260 -10.01 5.19 1.80
CA GLN A 260 -10.70 6.49 1.78
C GLN A 260 -9.79 7.72 1.99
N GLY A 261 -8.47 7.51 2.06
CA GLY A 261 -7.50 8.54 2.44
C GLY A 261 -7.59 8.94 3.92
N ARG A 262 -8.22 8.12 4.77
CA ARG A 262 -8.34 8.41 6.20
C ARG A 262 -6.99 8.39 6.89
N ILE A 263 -6.92 9.09 8.03
CA ILE A 263 -5.77 9.02 8.93
C ILE A 263 -6.04 7.95 9.97
N LEU A 264 -5.14 6.97 10.06
CA LEU A 264 -5.10 5.95 11.11
C LEU A 264 -4.47 6.54 12.35
N THR A 265 -5.17 6.41 13.48
CA THR A 265 -4.63 6.76 14.80
C THR A 265 -3.46 5.85 15.17
N GLY A 266 -2.69 6.25 16.18
CA GLY A 266 -1.61 5.41 16.73
C GLY A 266 -2.07 3.98 17.03
N PRO A 267 -3.17 3.75 17.77
CA PRO A 267 -3.69 2.40 18.02
C PRO A 267 -4.11 1.65 16.75
N GLU A 268 -4.83 2.29 15.82
CA GLU A 268 -5.23 1.64 14.55
C GLU A 268 -4.01 1.22 13.72
N PHE A 269 -2.93 1.99 13.75
CA PHE A 269 -1.72 1.65 13.03
C PHE A 269 -0.85 0.62 13.78
N PHE A 270 -0.50 0.87 15.05
CA PHE A 270 0.44 0.03 15.80
C PHE A 270 -0.19 -1.26 16.33
N GLU A 271 -1.44 -1.23 16.78
CA GLU A 271 -2.09 -2.37 17.45
C GLU A 271 -2.91 -3.24 16.47
N ASP A 272 -3.24 -2.71 15.29
CA ASP A 272 -4.00 -3.45 14.27
C ASP A 272 -3.19 -3.64 12.97
N TYR A 273 -2.89 -2.55 12.24
CA TYR A 273 -2.24 -2.66 10.92
C TYR A 273 -0.87 -3.35 11.01
N LEU A 274 0.03 -2.85 11.85
CA LEU A 274 1.40 -3.39 12.00
C LEU A 274 1.41 -4.80 12.61
N VAL A 275 0.50 -5.12 13.53
CA VAL A 275 0.38 -6.48 14.08
C VAL A 275 0.04 -7.48 12.99
N LYS A 276 -0.89 -7.12 12.08
CA LYS A 276 -1.21 -7.95 10.92
C LYS A 276 -0.07 -8.06 9.94
N THR A 277 0.63 -6.96 9.62
CA THR A 277 1.80 -6.99 8.74
C THR A 277 2.91 -7.86 9.34
N ALA A 278 3.18 -7.75 10.64
CA ALA A 278 4.15 -8.58 11.35
C ALA A 278 3.78 -10.05 11.31
N ARG A 279 2.50 -10.39 11.51
CA ARG A 279 2.00 -11.76 11.40
C ARG A 279 2.24 -12.34 10.00
N LEU A 280 1.91 -11.57 8.96
CA LEU A 280 2.16 -11.99 7.58
C LEU A 280 3.64 -12.20 7.30
N GLU A 281 4.49 -11.23 7.64
CA GLU A 281 5.93 -11.33 7.45
C GLU A 281 6.47 -12.58 8.13
N THR A 282 6.13 -12.78 9.40
CA THR A 282 6.73 -13.85 10.20
C THR A 282 6.33 -15.21 9.65
N TYR A 283 5.06 -15.35 9.27
CA TYR A 283 4.57 -16.59 8.68
C TYR A 283 5.21 -16.84 7.31
N LEU A 284 5.17 -15.88 6.38
CA LEU A 284 5.71 -16.04 5.03
C LEU A 284 7.21 -16.35 5.06
N ARG A 285 7.99 -15.64 5.89
CA ARG A 285 9.43 -15.90 6.03
C ARG A 285 9.74 -17.27 6.61
N GLN A 286 8.96 -17.74 7.58
CA GLN A 286 9.19 -19.05 8.21
C GLN A 286 8.77 -20.22 7.33
N GLN A 287 7.74 -20.03 6.50
CA GLN A 287 7.19 -21.06 5.63
C GLN A 287 7.65 -20.95 4.18
N ASP A 288 8.59 -20.04 3.92
CA ASP A 288 9.13 -19.78 2.60
C ASP A 288 9.73 -21.06 1.99
N HIS A 289 9.41 -21.32 0.72
CA HIS A 289 9.77 -22.54 0.00
C HIS A 289 9.36 -23.87 0.70
N SER A 290 8.49 -23.82 1.72
CA SER A 290 8.03 -25.01 2.42
C SER A 290 6.86 -25.68 1.72
N SER A 291 6.67 -26.98 1.97
CA SER A 291 5.45 -27.68 1.56
C SER A 291 4.29 -27.51 2.56
N THR A 292 4.44 -26.64 3.57
CA THR A 292 3.40 -26.38 4.55
C THR A 292 2.20 -25.70 3.86
N PRO A 293 0.98 -26.23 3.98
CA PRO A 293 -0.20 -25.56 3.44
C PRO A 293 -0.46 -24.21 4.10
N LEU A 294 -0.90 -23.21 3.32
CA LEU A 294 -1.30 -21.90 3.84
C LEU A 294 -2.55 -22.01 4.75
N PRO A 295 -2.51 -21.51 6.00
CA PRO A 295 -3.68 -21.42 6.86
C PRO A 295 -4.68 -20.36 6.37
N GLN A 296 -5.96 -20.64 6.59
CA GLN A 296 -7.05 -19.68 6.33
C GLN A 296 -6.82 -18.34 7.03
N GLU A 297 -6.37 -18.36 8.29
CA GLU A 297 -6.15 -17.15 9.09
C GLU A 297 -5.07 -16.20 8.53
N ILE A 298 -4.06 -16.73 7.84
CA ILE A 298 -3.02 -15.92 7.19
C ILE A 298 -3.58 -15.31 5.91
N TRP A 299 -4.37 -16.07 5.15
CA TRP A 299 -5.06 -15.55 3.99
C TRP A 299 -6.08 -14.47 4.36
N ASP A 300 -6.86 -14.67 5.44
CA ASP A 300 -7.79 -13.65 5.95
C ASP A 300 -7.02 -12.38 6.36
N THR A 301 -5.85 -12.53 6.99
CA THR A 301 -4.97 -11.39 7.34
C THR A 301 -4.49 -10.65 6.09
N TRP A 302 -4.17 -11.36 5.01
CA TRP A 302 -3.81 -10.77 3.71
C TRP A 302 -4.97 -9.97 3.12
N ILE A 303 -6.17 -10.55 3.08
CA ILE A 303 -7.37 -9.87 2.58
C ILE A 303 -7.68 -8.63 3.43
N ASP A 304 -7.60 -8.73 4.75
CA ASP A 304 -7.86 -7.62 5.66
C ASP A 304 -6.92 -6.42 5.44
N LEU A 305 -5.68 -6.67 5.02
CA LEU A 305 -4.70 -5.61 4.76
C LEU A 305 -4.80 -5.07 3.32
N TYR A 306 -4.92 -5.98 2.35
CA TYR A 306 -4.69 -5.65 0.94
C TYR A 306 -5.92 -5.73 0.07
N ALA A 307 -7.10 -6.03 0.63
CA ALA A 307 -8.41 -6.01 -0.04
C ALA A 307 -8.58 -6.99 -1.23
N SER A 308 -7.52 -7.69 -1.62
CA SER A 308 -7.48 -8.56 -2.78
C SER A 308 -6.69 -9.82 -2.45
N PRO A 309 -7.10 -10.99 -2.94
CA PRO A 309 -6.37 -12.24 -2.72
C PRO A 309 -4.98 -12.17 -3.34
N SER A 310 -4.06 -12.97 -2.83
CA SER A 310 -2.77 -13.19 -3.46
C SER A 310 -2.90 -14.19 -4.60
N PRO A 311 -2.30 -13.95 -5.78
CA PRO A 311 -2.29 -14.95 -6.85
C PRO A 311 -1.29 -16.08 -6.56
N LEU A 312 -0.45 -15.91 -5.53
CA LEU A 312 0.63 -16.82 -5.15
C LEU A 312 0.26 -17.69 -3.94
N HIS A 313 -0.70 -17.25 -3.12
CA HIS A 313 -1.04 -17.90 -1.85
C HIS A 313 -2.55 -18.09 -1.73
N PHE A 314 -2.97 -19.33 -1.48
CA PHE A 314 -4.37 -19.68 -1.22
C PHE A 314 -4.48 -20.73 -0.11
N PRO A 315 -5.51 -20.69 0.76
CA PRO A 315 -5.66 -21.64 1.85
C PRO A 315 -5.58 -23.10 1.38
N GLY A 316 -4.75 -23.89 2.06
CA GLY A 316 -4.53 -25.30 1.73
C GLY A 316 -3.53 -25.56 0.61
N LEU A 317 -3.10 -24.55 -0.16
CA LEU A 317 -2.00 -24.72 -1.10
C LEU A 317 -0.64 -24.71 -0.36
N PRO A 318 0.27 -25.65 -0.65
CA PRO A 318 1.66 -25.57 -0.21
C PRO A 318 2.36 -24.33 -0.77
N HIS A 319 3.20 -23.64 0.02
CA HIS A 319 3.94 -22.45 -0.44
C HIS A 319 4.76 -22.75 -1.68
N ASN A 320 5.55 -23.82 -1.64
CA ASN A 320 6.41 -24.23 -2.75
C ASN A 320 5.67 -24.58 -4.05
N PHE A 321 4.35 -24.71 -4.06
CA PHE A 321 3.62 -25.10 -5.25
C PHE A 321 3.63 -24.03 -6.35
N ILE A 322 3.39 -22.77 -5.99
CA ILE A 322 3.36 -21.65 -6.94
C ILE A 322 4.69 -20.90 -6.92
N THR A 323 5.27 -20.71 -5.73
CA THR A 323 6.47 -19.89 -5.53
C THR A 323 7.68 -20.49 -6.22
N ASP A 324 7.86 -21.81 -6.13
CA ASP A 324 9.05 -22.46 -6.68
C ASP A 324 8.90 -22.76 -8.18
N LEU A 325 7.66 -22.71 -8.71
CA LEU A 325 7.40 -22.86 -10.13
C LEU A 325 7.68 -21.57 -10.91
N LEU A 326 7.31 -20.41 -10.33
CA LEU A 326 7.38 -19.11 -11.03
C LEU A 326 8.52 -18.21 -10.56
N LEU A 327 8.97 -18.37 -9.31
CA LEU A 327 9.89 -17.46 -8.63
C LEU A 327 11.01 -18.24 -7.92
N ALA A 328 11.42 -19.37 -8.51
CA ALA A 328 12.46 -20.25 -7.98
C ALA A 328 13.71 -19.46 -7.54
N GLY A 329 14.15 -19.70 -6.31
CA GLY A 329 15.38 -19.12 -5.75
C GLY A 329 15.26 -17.66 -5.28
N ARG A 330 14.04 -17.16 -5.06
CA ARG A 330 13.81 -15.85 -4.44
C ARG A 330 13.18 -16.00 -3.06
N ASP A 331 13.96 -15.74 -2.02
CA ASP A 331 13.47 -15.77 -0.64
C ASP A 331 12.50 -14.62 -0.38
N TYR A 332 11.45 -14.87 0.41
CA TYR A 332 10.56 -13.86 0.94
C TYR A 332 11.30 -12.82 1.78
N ARG A 333 10.99 -11.54 1.54
CA ARG A 333 11.47 -10.41 2.34
C ARG A 333 10.37 -9.37 2.52
N LEU A 334 10.36 -8.73 3.69
CA LEU A 334 9.69 -7.46 3.89
C LEU A 334 10.74 -6.37 3.90
N GLU A 335 10.71 -5.51 2.88
CA GLU A 335 11.69 -4.45 2.70
C GLU A 335 11.04 -3.08 2.92
N VAL A 336 11.77 -2.19 3.60
CA VAL A 336 11.34 -0.80 3.86
C VAL A 336 12.44 0.18 3.49
N LEU A 337 12.09 1.16 2.66
CA LEU A 337 12.87 2.38 2.44
C LEU A 337 12.15 3.53 3.12
N GLU A 338 12.88 4.38 3.86
CA GLU A 338 12.32 5.56 4.52
C GLU A 338 12.85 6.84 3.90
N ALA A 339 11.94 7.78 3.62
CA ALA A 339 12.24 9.14 3.19
C ALA A 339 11.71 10.12 4.24
N VAL A 340 12.63 10.77 4.96
CA VAL A 340 12.29 11.80 5.95
C VAL A 340 12.20 13.15 5.23
N LEU A 341 11.04 13.79 5.34
CA LEU A 341 10.80 15.12 4.78
C LEU A 341 11.15 16.20 5.82
N PRO A 342 11.43 17.45 5.40
CA PRO A 342 11.65 18.56 6.33
C PRO A 342 10.48 18.74 7.32
N ALA A 343 10.78 19.11 8.56
CA ALA A 343 9.75 19.37 9.59
C ALA A 343 8.88 20.63 9.30
N ASP A 344 9.32 21.48 8.38
CA ASP A 344 8.56 22.64 7.92
C ASP A 344 7.47 22.20 6.94
N GLU A 345 6.24 22.09 7.45
CA GLU A 345 5.05 21.75 6.68
C GLU A 345 4.83 22.65 5.46
N SER A 346 5.19 23.94 5.54
CA SER A 346 5.02 24.87 4.41
C SER A 346 5.98 24.53 3.26
N THR A 347 7.22 24.18 3.58
CA THR A 347 8.20 23.68 2.61
C THR A 347 7.75 22.35 2.00
N VAL A 348 7.24 21.42 2.81
CA VAL A 348 6.74 20.12 2.32
C VAL A 348 5.56 20.31 1.37
N ASN A 349 4.58 21.14 1.74
CA ASN A 349 3.41 21.42 0.91
C ASN A 349 3.80 22.09 -0.42
N ALA A 350 4.74 23.04 -0.40
CA ALA A 350 5.24 23.68 -1.61
C ALA A 350 5.97 22.69 -2.53
N ALA A 351 6.77 21.78 -1.97
CA ALA A 351 7.44 20.73 -2.73
C ALA A 351 6.44 19.76 -3.37
N CYS A 352 5.44 19.29 -2.61
CA CYS A 352 4.38 18.43 -3.12
C CYS A 352 3.59 19.09 -4.26
N ALA A 353 3.28 20.38 -4.15
CA ALA A 353 2.62 21.13 -5.22
C ALA A 353 3.47 21.17 -6.50
N ALA A 354 4.76 21.46 -6.37
CA ALA A 354 5.68 21.49 -7.50
C ALA A 354 5.82 20.12 -8.17
N ASN A 355 5.98 19.06 -7.39
CA ASN A 355 6.09 17.69 -7.89
C ASN A 355 4.80 17.21 -8.55
N ALA A 356 3.64 17.51 -7.96
CA ALA A 356 2.34 17.20 -8.54
C ALA A 356 2.13 17.92 -9.88
N HIS A 357 2.60 19.17 -10.00
CA HIS A 357 2.53 19.90 -11.27
C HIS A 357 3.40 19.25 -12.36
N ILE A 358 4.61 18.79 -12.02
CA ILE A 358 5.48 18.04 -12.93
C ILE A 358 4.78 16.76 -13.40
N LEU A 359 4.19 15.99 -12.48
CA LEU A 359 3.45 14.78 -12.82
C LEU A 359 2.26 15.08 -13.73
N ARG A 360 1.47 16.11 -13.45
CA ARG A 360 0.33 16.50 -14.30
C ARG A 360 0.77 16.90 -15.71
N ALA A 361 1.83 17.70 -15.83
CA ALA A 361 2.39 18.10 -17.12
C ALA A 361 2.87 16.90 -17.96
N SER A 362 3.38 15.85 -17.31
CA SER A 362 3.80 14.62 -18.00
C SER A 362 2.64 13.87 -18.68
N ILE A 363 1.39 14.13 -18.28
CA ILE A 363 0.17 13.53 -18.84
C ILE A 363 -0.41 14.43 -19.93
N GLU A 364 -0.59 15.72 -19.62
CA GLU A 364 -1.30 16.69 -20.46
C GLU A 364 -0.46 17.19 -21.65
N GLY A 365 0.87 17.07 -21.55
CA GLY A 365 1.85 17.68 -22.44
C GLY A 365 2.54 18.88 -21.75
N PRO A 366 3.83 19.13 -22.03
CA PRO A 366 4.62 20.17 -21.37
C PRO A 366 4.19 21.60 -21.72
#